data_AF-A0A5J4PRR2-F1
#
_entry.id   AF-A0A5J4PRR2-F1
#
_cell.length_a   1.000
_cell.length_b   1.000
_cell.length_c   1.000
_cell.angle_alpha   90.00
_cell.angle_beta   90.00
_cell.angle_gamma   90.00
#
_symmetry.space_group_name_H-M   'P 1'
#
loop_
_entity.id
_entity.type
_entity.pdbx_description
1 polymer ?
#
loop_
_entity_poly.entity_id
_entity_poly.type
_entity_poly.pdbx_seq_one_letter_code
_entity_poly.pdbx_strand_id
1 'polypeptide(L)'
;MKRQLMLLACCILAFNAALKAENNTVDDRKYWADLLYKIAEPVLSNMSKGELVRNMEVELSPAWDGRNKRVTYMEAFGRLMAGLAPWLSLPDDTTSEGKQRKQLRDWALKSYAHAVDPESPDYLLWDKEGQALVDAAFIANSFLRAPKQLWEPLDKATQQRYIKEFKGLRRVNPPYNNWLLFSAMIETFLLSIDEECDMYRIHSAIRKIEEWYHTFAVVFDTKNTF
;
A
#
# COMPACT_ATOMS: atom_id res chain seq x y z
N MET A 1 47.79 -46.39 5.97
CA MET A 1 47.97 -44.92 5.89
C MET A 1 47.28 -44.26 4.70
N LYS A 2 47.59 -44.60 3.44
CA LYS A 2 46.99 -43.92 2.26
C LYS A 2 45.44 -43.90 2.22
N ARG A 3 44.79 -45.02 2.56
CA ARG A 3 43.32 -45.14 2.58
C ARG A 3 42.65 -44.32 3.70
N GLN A 4 43.31 -44.16 4.84
CA GLN A 4 42.83 -43.30 5.94
C GLN A 4 43.02 -41.81 5.63
N LEU A 5 44.12 -41.43 4.96
CA LEU A 5 44.32 -40.05 4.48
C LEU A 5 43.27 -39.66 3.43
N MET A 6 42.91 -40.58 2.54
CA MET A 6 41.92 -40.36 1.47
C MET A 6 40.50 -40.20 2.03
N LEU A 7 40.13 -40.99 3.05
CA LEU A 7 38.87 -40.85 3.78
C LEU A 7 38.79 -39.52 4.53
N LEU A 8 39.86 -39.10 5.19
CA LEU A 8 39.90 -37.81 5.90
C LEU A 8 39.78 -36.63 4.93
N ALA A 9 40.45 -36.68 3.77
CA ALA A 9 40.32 -35.67 2.72
C ALA A 9 38.91 -35.61 2.13
N CYS A 10 38.24 -36.76 1.93
CA CYS A 10 36.85 -36.80 1.46
C CYS A 10 35.89 -36.22 2.50
N CYS A 11 36.09 -36.49 3.80
CA CYS A 11 35.28 -35.90 4.87
C CYS A 11 35.46 -34.38 4.95
N ILE A 12 36.69 -33.87 4.80
CA ILE A 12 36.96 -32.42 4.80
C ILE A 12 36.32 -31.75 3.57
N LEU A 13 36.36 -32.39 2.40
CA LEU A 13 35.72 -31.86 1.19
C LEU A 13 34.18 -31.87 1.29
N ALA A 14 33.60 -32.94 1.85
CA ALA A 14 32.16 -33.03 2.07
C ALA A 14 31.67 -32.03 3.13
N PHE A 15 32.45 -31.80 4.19
CA PHE A 15 32.13 -30.82 5.22
C PHE A 15 32.19 -29.38 4.69
N ASN A 16 33.21 -29.06 3.87
CA ASN A 16 33.28 -27.75 3.20
C ASN A 16 32.16 -27.55 2.16
N ALA A 17 31.73 -28.61 1.48
CA ALA A 17 30.59 -28.54 0.56
C ALA A 17 29.25 -28.32 1.31
N ALA A 18 29.06 -28.96 2.48
CA ALA A 18 27.90 -28.74 3.33
C ALA A 18 27.84 -27.30 3.91
N LEU A 19 28.98 -26.78 4.39
CA LEU A 19 29.11 -25.38 4.82
C LEU A 19 28.87 -24.38 3.68
N LYS A 20 29.21 -24.74 2.44
CA LYS A 20 28.96 -23.91 1.27
C LYS A 20 27.51 -23.99 0.79
N ALA A 21 26.83 -25.11 1.02
CA ALA A 21 25.41 -25.29 0.72
C ALA A 21 24.49 -24.56 1.71
N GLU A 22 24.92 -24.40 2.97
CA GLU A 22 24.21 -23.56 3.96
C GLU A 22 24.23 -22.06 3.62
N ASN A 23 25.17 -21.61 2.78
CA ASN A 23 25.30 -20.21 2.36
C ASN A 23 24.47 -19.84 1.11
N ASN A 24 23.62 -20.75 0.62
CA ASN A 24 22.69 -20.49 -0.48
C ASN A 24 21.28 -20.16 0.01
N THR A 25 21.15 -19.62 1.22
CA THR A 25 19.90 -18.98 1.63
C THR A 25 19.77 -17.69 0.84
N VAL A 26 18.82 -17.66 -0.10
CA VAL A 26 18.31 -16.39 -0.62
C VAL A 26 17.96 -15.56 0.61
N ASP A 27 18.54 -14.36 0.73
CA ASP A 27 18.17 -13.45 1.80
C ASP A 27 16.71 -13.05 1.57
N ASP A 28 15.79 -13.73 2.26
CA ASP A 28 14.35 -13.53 2.13
C ASP A 28 13.99 -12.06 2.36
N ARG A 29 14.65 -11.38 3.31
CA ARG A 29 14.41 -9.96 3.60
C ARG A 29 14.75 -9.13 2.38
N LYS A 30 15.93 -9.36 1.79
CA LYS A 30 16.36 -8.67 0.58
C LYS A 30 15.42 -8.96 -0.59
N TYR A 31 15.03 -10.22 -0.79
CA TYR A 31 14.10 -10.60 -1.85
C TYR A 31 12.76 -9.85 -1.75
N TRP A 32 12.14 -9.84 -0.56
CA TRP A 32 10.87 -9.15 -0.35
C TRP A 32 10.99 -7.62 -0.47
N ALA A 33 12.08 -7.04 0.04
CA ALA A 33 12.33 -5.60 -0.10
C ALA A 33 12.54 -5.19 -1.56
N ASP A 34 13.34 -5.96 -2.32
CA ASP A 34 13.59 -5.69 -3.74
C ASP A 34 12.31 -5.89 -4.58
N LEU A 35 11.50 -6.89 -4.27
CA LEU A 35 10.21 -7.10 -4.94
C LEU A 35 9.25 -5.94 -4.67
N LEU A 36 9.13 -5.49 -3.42
CA LEU A 36 8.31 -4.35 -3.05
C LEU A 36 8.78 -3.08 -3.77
N TYR A 37 10.11 -2.85 -3.83
CA TYR A 37 10.68 -1.74 -4.58
C TYR A 37 10.34 -1.83 -6.07
N LYS A 38 10.50 -3.00 -6.69
CA LYS A 38 10.20 -3.23 -8.11
C LYS A 38 8.74 -2.97 -8.46
N ILE A 39 7.81 -3.24 -7.54
CA ILE A 39 6.39 -2.94 -7.72
C ILE A 39 6.12 -1.44 -7.54
N ALA A 40 6.73 -0.81 -6.53
CA ALA A 40 6.44 0.57 -6.14
C ALA A 40 7.08 1.61 -7.07
N GLU A 41 8.30 1.35 -7.53
CA GLU A 41 9.11 2.28 -8.32
C GLU A 41 8.40 2.81 -9.58
N PRO A 42 7.85 1.98 -10.49
CA PRO A 42 7.24 2.49 -11.72
C PRO A 42 6.00 3.38 -11.46
N VAL A 43 5.28 3.16 -10.36
CA VAL A 43 4.14 4.01 -10.00
C VAL A 43 4.64 5.33 -9.41
N LEU A 44 5.46 5.27 -8.35
CA LEU A 44 5.85 6.46 -7.60
C LEU A 44 6.86 7.32 -8.35
N SER A 45 7.80 6.73 -9.09
CA SER A 45 8.79 7.51 -9.85
C SER A 45 8.14 8.34 -10.97
N ASN A 46 7.13 7.80 -11.66
CA ASN A 46 6.36 8.52 -12.66
C ASN A 46 5.42 9.55 -12.02
N MET A 47 4.64 9.14 -11.00
CA MET A 47 3.67 10.02 -10.36
C MET A 47 4.32 11.20 -9.63
N SER A 48 5.53 11.01 -9.10
CA SER A 48 6.31 12.08 -8.46
C SER A 48 6.74 13.20 -9.41
N LYS A 49 6.54 13.01 -10.72
CA LYS A 49 6.83 13.97 -11.80
C LYS A 49 5.57 14.43 -12.53
N GLY A 50 4.38 13.94 -12.14
CA GLY A 50 3.14 14.17 -12.89
C GLY A 50 3.08 13.41 -14.22
N GLU A 51 3.75 12.25 -14.33
CA GLU A 51 3.88 11.48 -15.57
C GLU A 51 3.24 10.07 -15.49
N LEU A 52 2.54 9.71 -14.41
CA LEU A 52 1.95 8.37 -14.26
C LEU A 52 0.90 8.10 -15.34
N VAL A 53 -0.05 9.01 -15.54
CA VAL A 53 -1.10 8.86 -16.56
C VAL A 53 -0.49 8.74 -17.96
N ARG A 54 0.62 9.44 -18.20
CA ARG A 54 1.33 9.41 -19.49
C ARG A 54 2.04 8.08 -19.73
N ASN A 55 2.70 7.53 -18.72
CA ASN A 55 3.64 6.42 -18.89
C ASN A 55 3.05 5.06 -18.50
N MET A 56 1.96 5.02 -17.73
CA MET A 56 1.26 3.79 -17.38
C MET A 56 0.14 3.51 -18.39
N GLU A 57 0.44 2.63 -19.33
CA GLU A 57 -0.54 2.10 -20.29
C GLU A 57 -1.59 1.24 -19.57
N VAL A 58 -2.86 1.43 -19.96
CA VAL A 58 -3.99 0.76 -19.32
C VAL A 58 -4.51 -0.34 -20.23
N GLU A 59 -4.26 -1.59 -19.83
CA GLU A 59 -4.86 -2.77 -20.45
C GLU A 59 -6.21 -3.08 -19.80
N LEU A 60 -7.19 -3.47 -20.60
CA LEU A 60 -8.54 -3.78 -20.13
C LEU A 60 -8.95 -5.17 -20.55
N SER A 61 -9.68 -5.85 -19.67
CA SER A 61 -10.32 -7.12 -19.97
C SER A 61 -11.34 -6.97 -21.10
N PRO A 62 -11.51 -8.00 -21.96
CA PRO A 62 -12.63 -8.05 -22.90
C PRO A 62 -14.02 -7.92 -22.24
N ALA A 63 -14.13 -8.28 -20.95
CA ALA A 63 -15.36 -8.18 -20.15
C ALA A 63 -15.42 -6.91 -19.28
N TRP A 64 -14.63 -5.88 -19.60
CA TRP A 64 -14.60 -4.62 -18.85
C TRP A 64 -15.95 -3.88 -18.91
N ASP A 65 -16.34 -3.28 -17.80
CA ASP A 65 -17.67 -2.71 -17.57
C ASP A 65 -17.89 -1.30 -18.13
N GLY A 66 -16.92 -0.72 -18.83
CA GLY A 66 -17.08 0.56 -19.50
C GLY A 66 -16.90 1.81 -18.62
N ARG A 67 -16.50 1.66 -17.35
CA ARG A 67 -16.30 2.80 -16.43
C ARG A 67 -15.21 3.77 -16.89
N ASN A 68 -14.99 4.91 -16.25
CA ASN A 68 -13.87 5.76 -16.67
C ASN A 68 -12.52 5.05 -16.42
N LYS A 69 -11.72 4.80 -17.47
CA LYS A 69 -10.41 4.12 -17.35
C LYS A 69 -9.46 4.80 -16.36
N ARG A 70 -9.60 6.12 -16.15
CA ARG A 70 -8.76 6.89 -15.23
C ARG A 70 -8.89 6.46 -13.76
N VAL A 71 -9.93 5.70 -13.38
CA VAL A 71 -10.02 5.12 -12.02
C VAL A 71 -8.81 4.24 -11.69
N THR A 72 -8.20 3.61 -12.69
CA THR A 72 -7.07 2.70 -12.51
C THR A 72 -5.86 3.36 -11.84
N TYR A 73 -5.65 4.67 -12.03
CA TYR A 73 -4.49 5.37 -11.49
C TYR A 73 -4.65 5.61 -9.99
N MET A 74 -5.88 5.93 -9.55
CA MET A 74 -6.20 6.07 -8.14
C MET A 74 -6.16 4.72 -7.44
N GLU A 75 -6.66 3.68 -8.11
CA GLU A 75 -6.57 2.30 -7.63
C GLU A 75 -5.12 1.83 -7.46
N ALA A 76 -4.28 2.03 -8.48
CA ALA A 76 -2.86 1.66 -8.45
C ALA A 76 -2.12 2.42 -7.33
N PHE A 77 -2.30 3.74 -7.25
CA PHE A 77 -1.64 4.57 -6.25
C PHE A 77 -2.12 4.27 -4.83
N GLY A 78 -3.44 4.27 -4.59
CA GLY A 78 -4.02 4.07 -3.27
C GLY A 78 -3.67 2.71 -2.68
N ARG A 79 -3.86 1.63 -3.45
CA ARG A 79 -3.56 0.27 -2.99
C ARG A 79 -2.07 0.04 -2.76
N LEU A 80 -1.22 0.59 -3.63
CA LEU A 80 0.23 0.57 -3.43
C LEU A 80 0.59 1.24 -2.10
N MET A 81 0.12 2.47 -1.88
CA MET A 81 0.47 3.23 -0.68
C MET A 81 -0.05 2.58 0.61
N ALA A 82 -1.23 1.96 0.59
CA ALA A 82 -1.72 1.21 1.74
C ALA A 82 -0.82 0.05 2.14
N GLY A 83 -0.27 -0.69 1.15
CA GLY A 83 0.68 -1.78 1.40
C GLY A 83 2.08 -1.28 1.77
N LEU A 84 2.51 -0.16 1.18
CA LEU A 84 3.85 0.40 1.32
C LEU A 84 4.05 1.18 2.63
N ALA A 85 3.00 1.83 3.15
CA ALA A 85 3.07 2.74 4.29
C ALA A 85 3.72 2.13 5.57
N PRO A 86 3.40 0.90 6.01
CA PRO A 86 4.04 0.31 7.18
C PRO A 86 5.55 0.10 7.01
N TRP A 87 6.01 -0.12 5.78
CA TRP A 87 7.45 -0.24 5.51
C TRP A 87 8.11 1.15 5.44
N LEU A 88 7.43 2.16 4.87
CA LEU A 88 7.94 3.55 4.85
C LEU A 88 7.99 4.23 6.22
N SER A 89 7.23 3.74 7.21
CA SER A 89 7.24 4.30 8.57
C SER A 89 8.51 3.94 9.37
N LEU A 90 9.30 2.97 8.89
CA LEU A 90 10.58 2.61 9.49
C LEU A 90 11.59 3.77 9.39
N PRO A 91 12.46 3.96 10.39
CA PRO A 91 13.50 4.99 10.37
C PRO A 91 14.41 4.88 9.15
N ASP A 92 15.01 5.99 8.75
CA ASP A 92 16.04 5.95 7.71
C ASP A 92 17.35 5.39 8.27
N ASP A 93 18.07 4.66 7.42
CA ASP A 93 19.38 4.11 7.71
C ASP A 93 20.24 4.12 6.43
N THR A 94 21.51 3.76 6.56
CA THR A 94 22.48 3.81 5.46
C THR A 94 22.57 2.52 4.65
N THR A 95 21.74 1.51 4.95
CA THR A 95 21.69 0.24 4.23
C THR A 95 21.13 0.42 2.82
N SER A 96 21.28 -0.61 1.97
CA SER A 96 20.66 -0.60 0.64
C SER A 96 19.12 -0.47 0.73
N GLU A 97 18.50 -1.19 1.68
CA GLU A 97 17.05 -1.13 1.91
C GLU A 97 16.63 0.27 2.41
N GLY A 98 17.39 0.85 3.34
CA GLY A 98 17.13 2.20 3.86
C GLY A 98 17.16 3.28 2.77
N LYS A 99 18.10 3.18 1.81
CA LYS A 99 18.17 4.08 0.66
C LYS A 99 16.96 3.94 -0.27
N GLN A 100 16.57 2.69 -0.58
CA GLN A 100 15.37 2.40 -1.37
C GLN A 100 14.10 2.96 -0.69
N ARG A 101 13.96 2.72 0.61
CA ARG A 101 12.84 3.20 1.43
C ARG A 101 12.76 4.72 1.42
N LYS A 102 13.88 5.41 1.65
CA LYS A 102 13.94 6.88 1.59
C LYS A 102 13.54 7.41 0.22
N GLN A 103 14.09 6.84 -0.85
CA GLN A 103 13.77 7.24 -2.23
C GLN A 103 12.27 7.10 -2.54
N LEU A 104 11.66 5.98 -2.15
CA LEU A 104 10.23 5.74 -2.34
C LEU A 104 9.38 6.71 -1.51
N ARG A 105 9.80 7.05 -0.28
CA ARG A 105 9.11 8.07 0.54
C ARG A 105 9.17 9.44 -0.13
N ASP A 106 10.33 9.85 -0.64
CA ASP A 106 10.52 11.12 -1.32
C ASP A 106 9.64 11.22 -2.59
N TRP A 107 9.50 10.13 -3.34
CA TRP A 107 8.56 10.05 -4.47
C TRP A 107 7.10 10.02 -4.03
N ALA A 108 6.77 9.30 -2.95
CA ALA A 108 5.40 9.22 -2.43
C ALA A 108 4.88 10.60 -2.02
N LEU A 109 5.67 11.41 -1.32
CA LEU A 109 5.28 12.77 -0.91
C LEU A 109 4.95 13.67 -2.12
N LYS A 110 5.76 13.61 -3.17
CA LYS A 110 5.48 14.33 -4.43
C LYS A 110 4.24 13.78 -5.13
N SER A 111 4.09 12.46 -5.16
CA SER A 111 2.93 11.78 -5.76
C SER A 111 1.63 12.16 -5.03
N TYR A 112 1.65 12.25 -3.70
CA TYR A 112 0.51 12.73 -2.92
C TYR A 112 0.11 14.15 -3.30
N ALA A 113 1.06 15.05 -3.53
CA ALA A 113 0.77 16.40 -3.99
C ALA A 113 0.13 16.40 -5.39
N HIS A 114 0.71 15.67 -6.34
CA HIS A 114 0.18 15.54 -7.71
C HIS A 114 -1.20 14.90 -7.77
N ALA A 115 -1.52 13.98 -6.86
CA ALA A 115 -2.80 13.27 -6.81
C ALA A 115 -4.01 14.18 -6.53
N VAL A 116 -3.79 15.32 -5.88
CA VAL A 116 -4.86 16.25 -5.43
C VAL A 116 -4.70 17.67 -5.96
N ASP A 117 -3.71 17.92 -6.81
CA ASP A 117 -3.52 19.21 -7.48
C ASP A 117 -4.31 19.28 -8.79
N PRO A 118 -5.35 20.12 -8.93
CA PRO A 118 -6.18 20.17 -10.14
C PRO A 118 -5.41 20.51 -11.43
N GLU A 119 -4.26 21.17 -11.32
CA GLU A 119 -3.40 21.51 -12.46
C GLU A 119 -2.44 20.38 -12.85
N SER A 120 -2.34 19.33 -12.02
CA SER A 120 -1.49 18.18 -12.29
C SER A 120 -2.12 17.27 -13.34
N PRO A 121 -1.36 16.80 -14.35
CA PRO A 121 -1.82 15.75 -15.25
C PRO A 121 -2.22 14.44 -14.53
N ASP A 122 -1.65 14.22 -13.34
CA ASP A 122 -1.89 13.07 -12.48
C ASP A 122 -2.94 13.34 -11.38
N TYR A 123 -3.71 14.43 -11.48
CA TYR A 123 -4.86 14.66 -10.60
C TYR A 123 -5.84 13.49 -10.69
N LEU A 124 -6.10 12.82 -9.57
CA LEU A 124 -6.90 11.60 -9.51
C LEU A 124 -8.40 11.89 -9.67
N LEU A 125 -9.17 10.87 -10.05
CA LEU A 125 -10.59 11.00 -10.36
C LEU A 125 -11.48 10.98 -9.10
N TRP A 126 -11.44 12.06 -8.31
CA TRP A 126 -12.09 12.13 -7.00
C TRP A 126 -13.62 12.27 -7.04
N ASP A 127 -14.20 12.87 -8.09
CA ASP A 127 -15.59 13.36 -8.11
C ASP A 127 -16.58 12.54 -8.95
N LYS A 128 -16.12 11.67 -9.87
CA LYS A 128 -17.00 11.03 -10.88
C LYS A 128 -17.54 9.64 -10.53
N GLU A 129 -16.76 8.80 -9.88
CA GLU A 129 -17.05 7.36 -9.77
C GLU A 129 -17.25 6.95 -8.31
N GLY A 130 -18.22 6.06 -8.05
CA GLY A 130 -18.45 5.53 -6.69
C GLY A 130 -17.23 4.77 -6.13
N GLN A 131 -16.44 4.16 -7.03
CA GLN A 131 -15.20 3.47 -6.68
C GLN A 131 -14.16 4.40 -6.02
N ALA A 132 -14.20 5.71 -6.28
CA ALA A 132 -13.28 6.65 -5.65
C ALA A 132 -13.34 6.59 -4.11
N LEU A 133 -14.49 6.21 -3.52
CA LEU A 133 -14.62 5.97 -2.08
C LEU A 133 -13.68 4.85 -1.59
N VAL A 134 -13.60 3.75 -2.35
CA VAL A 134 -12.79 2.57 -2.00
C VAL A 134 -11.31 2.92 -2.07
N ASP A 135 -10.87 3.50 -3.20
CA ASP A 135 -9.46 3.78 -3.41
C ASP A 135 -8.96 4.93 -2.50
N ALA A 136 -9.84 5.89 -2.17
CA ALA A 136 -9.54 6.94 -1.20
C ALA A 136 -9.35 6.38 0.21
N ALA A 137 -10.10 5.34 0.59
CA ALA A 137 -9.93 4.69 1.88
C ALA A 137 -8.55 4.02 2.00
N PHE A 138 -8.00 3.47 0.91
CA PHE A 138 -6.62 2.98 0.90
C PHE A 138 -5.59 4.11 1.08
N ILE A 139 -5.82 5.27 0.46
CA ILE A 139 -4.99 6.47 0.68
C ILE A 139 -5.10 6.94 2.14
N ALA A 140 -6.30 7.09 2.69
CA ALA A 140 -6.52 7.47 4.09
C ALA A 140 -5.84 6.48 5.06
N ASN A 141 -5.94 5.17 4.78
CA ASN A 141 -5.26 4.14 5.55
C ASN A 141 -3.73 4.29 5.53
N SER A 142 -3.14 4.70 4.40
CA SER A 142 -1.70 4.94 4.32
C SER A 142 -1.24 6.07 5.26
N PHE A 143 -2.04 7.15 5.38
CA PHE A 143 -1.77 8.24 6.33
C PHE A 143 -1.93 7.78 7.78
N LEU A 144 -2.97 7.01 8.08
CA LEU A 144 -3.17 6.41 9.41
C LEU A 144 -2.02 5.48 9.81
N ARG A 145 -1.42 4.76 8.87
CA ARG A 145 -0.36 3.78 9.13
C ARG A 145 1.04 4.42 9.27
N ALA A 146 1.26 5.58 8.68
CA ALA A 146 2.55 6.27 8.71
C ALA A 146 2.40 7.81 8.79
N PRO A 147 1.73 8.35 9.82
CA PRO A 147 1.35 9.77 9.88
C PRO A 147 2.57 10.71 9.82
N LYS A 148 3.61 10.40 10.60
CA LYS A 148 4.86 11.18 10.66
C LYS A 148 5.63 11.22 9.35
N GLN A 149 5.52 10.17 8.53
CA GLN A 149 6.30 10.02 7.30
C GLN A 149 5.52 10.45 6.05
N LEU A 150 4.18 10.33 6.06
CA LEU A 150 3.36 10.48 4.86
C LEU A 150 2.31 11.59 4.96
N TRP A 151 1.89 12.00 6.15
CA TRP A 151 0.89 13.07 6.34
C TRP A 151 1.52 14.38 6.83
N GLU A 152 2.20 14.33 7.98
CA GLU A 152 2.82 15.50 8.61
C GLU A 152 3.80 16.26 7.70
N PRO A 153 4.60 15.59 6.83
CA PRO A 153 5.52 16.30 5.94
C PRO A 153 4.86 16.97 4.73
N LEU A 154 3.58 16.70 4.45
CA LEU A 154 2.87 17.34 3.34
C LEU A 154 2.68 18.83 3.62
N ASP A 155 2.77 19.66 2.58
CA ASP A 155 2.47 21.07 2.71
C ASP A 155 0.96 21.29 3.02
N LYS A 156 0.65 22.45 3.60
CA LYS A 156 -0.72 22.79 3.99
C LYS A 156 -1.71 22.78 2.83
N ALA A 157 -1.30 23.19 1.63
CA ALA A 157 -2.20 23.22 0.48
C ALA A 157 -2.59 21.78 0.07
N THR A 158 -1.61 20.89 0.03
CA THR A 158 -1.82 19.46 -0.23
C THR A 158 -2.73 18.82 0.83
N GLN A 159 -2.46 19.07 2.12
CA GLN A 159 -3.31 18.56 3.21
C GLN A 159 -4.77 19.03 3.08
N GLN A 160 -4.99 20.33 2.82
CA GLN A 160 -6.33 20.89 2.65
C GLN A 160 -7.06 20.32 1.43
N ARG A 161 -6.33 20.04 0.34
CA ARG A 161 -6.90 19.36 -0.83
C ARG A 161 -7.35 17.94 -0.49
N TYR A 162 -6.56 17.15 0.22
CA TYR A 162 -7.01 15.82 0.70
C TYR A 162 -8.24 15.89 1.59
N ILE A 163 -8.27 16.81 2.55
CA ILE A 163 -9.44 17.01 3.43
C ILE A 163 -10.68 17.32 2.59
N LYS A 164 -10.55 18.22 1.60
CA LYS A 164 -11.63 18.58 0.67
C LYS A 164 -12.10 17.36 -0.11
N GLU A 165 -11.20 16.60 -0.73
CA GLU A 165 -11.56 15.44 -1.54
C GLU A 165 -12.22 14.34 -0.69
N PHE A 166 -11.67 14.07 0.50
CA PHE A 166 -12.23 13.11 1.46
C PHE A 166 -13.63 13.49 1.94
N LYS A 167 -13.87 14.75 2.32
CA LYS A 167 -15.22 15.22 2.64
C LYS A 167 -16.13 15.17 1.41
N GLY A 168 -15.62 15.44 0.22
CA GLY A 168 -16.36 15.37 -1.04
C GLY A 168 -16.87 13.96 -1.37
N LEU A 169 -16.23 12.91 -0.86
CA LEU A 169 -16.67 11.51 -1.01
C LEU A 169 -17.91 11.17 -0.20
N ARG A 170 -18.35 12.04 0.73
CA ARG A 170 -19.63 11.88 1.44
C ARG A 170 -20.84 11.85 0.50
N ARG A 171 -20.71 12.32 -0.74
CA ARG A 171 -21.72 12.18 -1.80
C ARG A 171 -22.01 10.72 -2.16
N VAL A 172 -21.05 9.81 -1.95
CA VAL A 172 -21.22 8.38 -2.20
C VAL A 172 -21.94 7.78 -1.00
N ASN A 173 -23.14 7.26 -1.26
CA ASN A 173 -23.88 6.44 -0.31
C ASN A 173 -23.37 5.00 -0.43
N PRO A 174 -22.58 4.50 0.55
CA PRO A 174 -22.05 3.15 0.46
C PRO A 174 -23.20 2.14 0.48
N PRO A 175 -23.18 1.12 -0.41
CA PRO A 175 -24.10 0.00 -0.31
C PRO A 175 -23.91 -0.73 1.02
N TYR A 176 -24.93 -1.49 1.42
CA TYR A 176 -24.94 -2.24 2.67
C TYR A 176 -24.04 -3.50 2.60
N ASN A 177 -22.73 -3.27 2.55
CA ASN A 177 -21.67 -4.28 2.49
C ASN A 177 -20.35 -3.69 3.06
N ASN A 178 -19.21 -4.28 2.74
CA ASN A 178 -17.89 -3.81 3.18
C ASN A 178 -17.56 -2.34 2.79
N TRP A 179 -18.32 -1.70 1.90
CA TRP A 179 -18.15 -0.28 1.59
C TRP A 179 -18.39 0.64 2.78
N LEU A 180 -19.14 0.19 3.78
CA LEU A 180 -19.26 0.89 5.06
C LEU A 180 -17.88 1.09 5.73
N LEU A 181 -16.98 0.10 5.65
CA LEU A 181 -15.63 0.21 6.21
C LEU A 181 -14.77 1.22 5.47
N PHE A 182 -14.87 1.30 4.14
CA PHE A 182 -14.12 2.30 3.38
C PHE A 182 -14.54 3.71 3.75
N SER A 183 -15.84 3.94 3.87
CA SER A 183 -16.36 5.22 4.36
C SER A 183 -15.86 5.53 5.77
N ALA A 184 -15.91 4.57 6.69
CA ALA A 184 -15.46 4.78 8.06
C ALA A 184 -13.95 5.03 8.16
N MET A 185 -13.13 4.41 7.32
CA MET A 185 -11.68 4.61 7.28
C MET A 185 -11.32 6.06 6.96
N ILE A 186 -11.99 6.66 5.98
CA ILE A 186 -11.78 8.06 5.59
C ILE A 186 -12.16 8.99 6.73
N GLU A 187 -13.33 8.80 7.33
CA GLU A 187 -13.79 9.63 8.45
C GLU A 187 -12.91 9.44 9.70
N THR A 188 -12.37 8.24 9.93
CA THR A 188 -11.41 7.96 11.00
C THR A 188 -10.09 8.69 10.78
N PHE A 189 -9.63 8.78 9.53
CA PHE A 189 -8.47 9.62 9.21
C PHE A 189 -8.74 11.09 9.49
N LEU A 190 -9.89 11.64 9.07
CA LEU A 190 -10.28 13.02 9.39
C LEU A 190 -10.33 13.26 10.90
N LEU A 191 -10.89 12.33 11.67
CA LEU A 191 -10.88 12.38 13.13
C LEU A 191 -9.45 12.40 13.70
N SER A 192 -8.54 11.60 13.15
CA SER A 192 -7.16 11.47 13.65
C SER A 192 -6.30 12.73 13.49
N ILE A 193 -6.74 13.68 12.65
CA ILE A 193 -6.07 14.95 12.39
C ILE A 193 -6.86 16.14 12.96
N ASP A 194 -7.79 15.87 13.87
CA ASP A 194 -8.69 16.86 14.50
C ASP A 194 -9.56 17.64 13.49
N GLU A 195 -9.88 17.04 12.35
CA GLU A 195 -10.77 17.60 11.33
C GLU A 195 -12.22 17.13 11.54
N GLU A 196 -13.18 17.91 11.05
CA GLU A 196 -14.61 17.56 11.14
C GLU A 196 -14.90 16.24 10.42
N CYS A 197 -15.28 15.22 11.20
CA CYS A 197 -15.64 13.89 10.73
C CYS A 197 -17.14 13.59 10.91
N ASP A 198 -17.64 12.65 10.12
CA ASP A 198 -18.98 12.09 10.26
C ASP A 198 -18.95 10.87 11.20
N MET A 199 -19.19 11.11 12.48
CA MET A 199 -19.23 10.06 13.52
C MET A 199 -20.30 8.99 13.24
N TYR A 200 -21.38 9.33 12.53
CA TYR A 200 -22.42 8.34 12.19
C TYR A 200 -21.87 7.29 11.24
N ARG A 201 -21.09 7.69 10.21
CA ARG A 201 -20.42 6.76 9.29
C ARG A 201 -19.44 5.84 10.01
N ILE A 202 -18.70 6.35 10.99
CA ILE A 202 -17.77 5.55 11.80
C ILE A 202 -18.54 4.53 12.66
N HIS A 203 -19.48 5.00 13.48
CA HIS A 203 -20.20 4.14 14.42
C HIS A 203 -21.10 3.11 13.72
N SER A 204 -21.78 3.50 12.64
CA SER A 204 -22.65 2.57 11.89
C SER A 204 -21.84 1.45 11.24
N ALA A 205 -20.68 1.76 10.64
CA ALA A 205 -19.80 0.74 10.08
C ALA A 205 -19.29 -0.23 11.16
N ILE A 206 -18.79 0.28 12.30
CA ILE A 206 -18.30 -0.58 13.40
C ILE A 206 -19.41 -1.51 13.89
N ARG A 207 -20.60 -0.98 14.21
CA ARG A 207 -21.73 -1.80 14.68
C ARG A 207 -22.15 -2.85 13.67
N LYS A 208 -22.10 -2.54 12.37
CA LYS A 208 -22.46 -3.50 11.31
C LYS A 208 -21.41 -4.58 11.12
N ILE A 209 -20.14 -4.26 11.25
CA ILE A 209 -19.08 -5.28 11.27
C ILE A 209 -19.19 -6.15 12.52
N GLU A 210 -19.42 -5.56 13.70
CA GLU A 210 -19.69 -6.34 14.91
C GLU A 210 -20.88 -7.29 14.69
N GLU A 211 -22.00 -6.81 14.13
CA GLU A 211 -23.15 -7.63 13.75
C GLU A 211 -22.83 -8.78 12.80
N TRP A 212 -22.12 -8.51 11.69
CA TRP A 212 -21.80 -9.54 10.70
C TRP A 212 -20.80 -10.57 11.20
N TYR A 213 -19.92 -10.18 12.11
CA TYR A 213 -18.85 -11.01 12.64
C TYR A 213 -19.10 -11.42 14.11
N HIS A 214 -20.32 -11.24 14.64
CA HIS A 214 -20.72 -11.55 16.03
C HIS A 214 -20.75 -13.06 16.35
N THR A 215 -20.47 -13.93 15.37
CA THR A 215 -20.27 -15.36 15.59
C THR A 215 -19.14 -15.85 14.68
N PHE A 216 -17.89 -15.70 15.11
CA PHE A 216 -16.78 -16.65 14.92
C PHE A 216 -15.52 -16.00 15.48
N ALA A 217 -14.98 -16.56 16.58
CA ALA A 217 -13.55 -16.48 16.81
C ALA A 217 -12.86 -16.99 15.53
N VAL A 218 -11.80 -16.33 15.10
CA VAL A 218 -10.98 -16.76 13.97
C VAL A 218 -10.54 -18.20 14.21
N VAL A 219 -11.23 -19.16 13.58
CA VAL A 219 -10.71 -20.51 13.36
C VAL A 219 -10.13 -20.47 11.96
N PHE A 220 -8.79 -20.44 11.88
CA PHE A 220 -8.13 -20.90 10.67
C PHE A 220 -8.45 -22.40 10.54
N ASP A 221 -9.45 -22.73 9.73
CA ASP A 221 -9.69 -24.10 9.34
C ASP A 221 -8.48 -24.58 8.51
N THR A 222 -7.61 -25.34 9.17
CA THR A 222 -6.46 -26.01 8.58
C THR A 222 -6.75 -27.50 8.34
N LYS A 223 -8.01 -27.91 8.27
CA LYS A 223 -8.36 -29.31 8.03
C LYS A 223 -9.40 -29.46 6.93
N ASN A 224 -8.92 -29.40 5.68
CA ASN A 224 -9.31 -30.37 4.65
C ASN A 224 -8.37 -30.34 3.44
N THR A 225 -7.25 -31.06 3.56
CA THR A 225 -6.56 -31.70 2.43
C THR A 225 -5.91 -32.98 2.95
N PHE A 226 -6.60 -34.10 2.75
CA PHE A 226 -6.03 -35.42 2.45
C PHE A 226 -6.76 -35.93 1.22
#